data_AF-A0A7W0Y7I7-F1
#
_entry.id   AF-A0A7W0Y7I7-F1
#
_cell.length_a   1.000
_cell.length_b   1.000
_cell.length_c   1.000
_cell.angle_alpha   90.00
_cell.angle_beta   90.00
_cell.angle_gamma   90.00
#
_symmetry.space_group_name_H-M   'P 1'
#
loop_
_entity.id
_entity.type
_entity.pdbx_description
1 polymer ?
#
loop_
_entity_poly.entity_id
_entity_poly.type
_entity_poly.pdbx_seq_one_letter_code
_entity_poly.pdbx_strand_id
1 'polypeptide(L)'
;IEAMCEKLRKRHEEHIKVYGAFNEERLTGKHETCSIHQFRYGVSDRGASIRIPMATANEGKGYFEDRRPAANMDPYEVCAMIVETICGDL
;
A
#
# COMPACT_ATOMS: atom_id res chain seq x y z
N ILE A 1 13.26 -2.57 0.20
CA ILE A 1 11.78 -2.64 0.37
C ILE A 1 11.30 -1.66 1.42
N GLU A 2 11.82 -1.69 2.65
CA GLU A 2 11.40 -0.77 3.72
C GLU A 2 11.51 0.71 3.32
N ALA A 3 12.60 1.10 2.66
CA ALA A 3 12.75 2.46 2.12
C ALA A 3 11.63 2.85 1.14
N MET A 4 11.13 1.91 0.33
CA MET A 4 9.98 2.13 -0.57
C MET A 4 8.68 2.28 0.22
N CYS A 5 8.48 1.47 1.28
CA CYS A 5 7.34 1.60 2.19
C CYS A 5 7.33 2.97 2.88
N GLU A 6 8.48 3.52 3.26
CA GLU A 6 8.57 4.86 3.85
C GLU A 6 8.21 5.96 2.84
N LYS A 7 8.62 5.84 1.57
CA LYS A 7 8.15 6.76 0.51
C LYS A 7 6.63 6.70 0.36
N LEU A 8 6.05 5.50 0.31
CA LEU A 8 4.60 5.31 0.24
C LEU A 8 3.85 5.85 1.47
N ARG A 9 4.46 5.76 2.67
CA ARG A 9 3.90 6.32 3.91
C ARG A 9 3.70 7.83 3.79
N LYS A 10 4.71 8.54 3.29
CA LYS A 10 4.71 10.01 3.18
C LYS A 10 3.59 10.55 2.28
N ARG A 11 3.19 9.76 1.26
CA ARG A 11 2.15 10.14 0.29
C ARG A 11 0.85 9.35 0.51
N HIS A 12 0.63 8.78 1.70
CA HIS A 12 -0.50 7.89 1.97
C HIS A 12 -1.85 8.46 1.51
N GLU A 13 -2.14 9.71 1.88
CA GLU A 13 -3.39 10.39 1.52
C GLU A 13 -3.55 10.59 0.01
N GLU A 14 -2.47 10.94 -0.69
CA GLU A 14 -2.49 11.10 -2.15
C GLU A 14 -2.77 9.79 -2.86
N HIS A 15 -2.18 8.68 -2.38
CA HIS A 15 -2.49 7.35 -2.89
C HIS A 15 -3.96 6.98 -2.65
N ILE A 16 -4.50 7.22 -1.44
CA ILE A 16 -5.90 6.88 -1.13
C ILE A 16 -6.89 7.58 -2.07
N LYS A 17 -6.60 8.82 -2.50
CA LYS A 17 -7.45 9.57 -3.45
C LYS A 17 -7.64 8.87 -4.80
N VAL A 18 -6.65 8.10 -5.26
CA VAL A 18 -6.68 7.39 -6.55
C VAL A 18 -6.91 5.88 -6.40
N TYR A 19 -7.10 5.39 -5.18
CA TYR A 19 -7.20 3.95 -4.88
C TYR A 19 -8.63 3.40 -4.94
N GLY A 20 -9.51 4.08 -5.70
CA GLY A 20 -10.92 3.71 -5.90
C GLY A 20 -11.88 4.43 -4.95
N ALA A 21 -13.11 4.64 -5.42
CA ALA A 21 -14.16 5.34 -4.67
C ALA A 21 -14.72 4.50 -3.51
N PHE A 22 -15.20 5.19 -2.45
CA PHE A 22 -15.83 4.61 -1.26
C PHE A 22 -14.93 3.63 -0.49
N ASN A 23 -13.62 3.79 -0.59
CA ASN A 23 -12.66 2.87 0.01
C ASN A 23 -12.67 2.93 1.55
N GLU A 24 -13.18 4.01 2.14
CA GLU A 24 -13.42 4.18 3.58
C GLU A 24 -14.41 3.15 4.14
N GLU A 25 -15.37 2.67 3.33
CA GLU A 25 -16.30 1.62 3.74
C GLU A 25 -15.60 0.26 3.90
N ARG A 26 -14.50 0.05 3.16
CA ARG A 26 -13.71 -1.18 3.17
C ARG A 26 -12.54 -1.11 4.15
N LEU A 27 -11.75 -0.04 4.10
CA LEU A 27 -10.53 0.16 4.89
C LEU A 27 -10.85 0.64 6.32
N THR A 28 -11.44 -0.26 7.10
CA THR A 28 -11.95 0.03 8.44
C THR A 28 -11.02 -0.41 9.57
N GLY A 29 -9.92 -1.10 9.24
CA GLY A 29 -9.06 -1.78 10.23
C GLY A 29 -9.60 -3.15 10.67
N LYS A 30 -10.77 -3.57 10.16
CA LYS A 30 -11.36 -4.89 10.39
C LYS A 30 -11.22 -5.75 9.14
N HIS A 31 -11.51 -7.05 9.25
CA HIS A 31 -11.58 -7.97 8.11
C HIS A 31 -10.31 -7.99 7.24
N GLU A 32 -9.14 -8.11 7.87
CA GLU A 32 -7.85 -8.13 7.15
C GLU A 32 -7.59 -6.86 6.32
N THR A 33 -8.04 -5.70 6.82
CA THR A 33 -7.72 -4.37 6.25
C THR A 33 -7.04 -3.50 7.30
N CYS A 34 -6.34 -2.46 6.83
CA CYS A 34 -5.87 -1.36 7.67
C CYS A 34 -6.89 -0.21 7.62
N SER A 35 -6.95 0.62 8.66
CA SER A 35 -7.78 1.83 8.64
C SER A 35 -7.31 2.77 7.52
N ILE A 36 -8.26 3.42 6.83
CA ILE A 36 -7.97 4.41 5.77
C ILE A 36 -7.15 5.62 6.26
N HIS A 37 -7.14 5.87 7.57
CA HIS A 37 -6.40 6.97 8.19
C HIS A 37 -5.04 6.55 8.76
N GLN A 38 -4.66 5.28 8.62
CA GLN A 38 -3.42 4.75 9.16
C GLN A 38 -2.58 4.10 8.05
N PHE A 39 -1.28 4.42 8.04
CA PHE A 39 -0.32 3.71 7.23
C PHE A 39 0.57 2.80 8.08
N ARG A 40 0.53 1.50 7.78
CA ARG A 40 1.37 0.49 8.42
C ARG A 40 1.89 -0.50 7.39
N TYR A 41 3.10 -0.99 7.60
CA TYR A 41 3.63 -2.13 6.87
C TYR A 41 4.20 -3.16 7.85
N GLY A 42 4.21 -4.43 7.44
CA GLY A 42 4.71 -5.51 8.28
C GLY A 42 4.99 -6.80 7.52
N VAL A 43 5.87 -7.62 8.08
CA VAL A 43 6.18 -8.95 7.54
C VAL A 43 5.00 -9.88 7.78
N SER A 44 4.47 -10.46 6.71
CA SER A 44 3.31 -11.37 6.71
C SER A 44 2.03 -10.78 7.36
N ASP A 45 1.96 -9.46 7.52
CA ASP A 45 0.83 -8.82 8.18
C ASP A 45 -0.31 -8.50 7.21
N ARG A 46 -1.41 -9.25 7.33
CA ARG A 46 -2.62 -9.05 6.53
C ARG A 46 -3.53 -7.93 7.04
N GLY A 47 -3.27 -7.34 8.20
CA GLY A 47 -3.97 -6.15 8.68
C GLY A 47 -3.23 -4.85 8.37
N ALA A 48 -2.08 -4.92 7.70
CA ALA A 48 -1.27 -3.76 7.32
C ALA A 48 -1.73 -3.19 5.97
N SER A 49 -1.40 -1.92 5.74
CA SER A 49 -1.60 -1.24 4.47
C SER A 49 -0.71 -1.86 3.39
N ILE A 50 0.56 -2.11 3.73
CA ILE A 50 1.52 -2.82 2.88
C ILE A 50 1.93 -4.13 3.57
N ARG A 51 1.85 -5.25 2.86
CA ARG A 51 2.36 -6.55 3.33
C ARG A 51 3.71 -6.85 2.69
N ILE A 52 4.69 -7.24 3.50
CA ILE A 52 5.95 -7.80 3.02
C ILE A 52 5.85 -9.33 3.14
N PRO A 53 5.89 -10.10 2.05
CA PRO A 53 5.87 -11.56 2.12
C PRO A 53 7.01 -12.10 2.99
N MET A 54 6.74 -13.17 3.74
CA MET A 54 7.75 -13.80 4.61
C MET A 54 8.99 -14.23 3.82
N ALA A 55 8.80 -14.82 2.64
CA ALA A 55 9.90 -15.21 1.75
C ALA A 55 10.77 -14.00 1.37
N THR A 56 10.15 -12.86 1.06
CA THR A 56 10.86 -11.63 0.74
C THR A 56 11.67 -11.08 1.92
N ALA A 57 11.11 -11.15 3.13
CA ALA A 57 11.85 -10.77 4.33
C ALA A 57 13.04 -11.70 4.61
N ASN A 58 12.84 -13.02 4.44
CA ASN A 58 13.87 -14.03 4.68
C ASN A 58 15.00 -13.98 3.65
N GLU A 59 14.69 -13.72 2.37
CA GLU A 59 15.67 -13.72 1.28
C GLU A 59 16.32 -12.34 1.04
N GLY A 60 15.78 -11.28 1.64
CA GLY A 60 16.25 -9.91 1.43
C GLY A 60 15.94 -9.34 0.03
N LYS A 61 15.15 -10.06 -0.79
CA LYS A 61 14.75 -9.67 -2.15
C LYS A 61 13.35 -10.18 -2.47
N GLY A 62 12.67 -9.54 -3.41
CA GLY A 62 11.30 -9.90 -3.82
C GLY A 62 10.43 -8.66 -4.00
N TYR A 63 9.22 -8.70 -3.47
CA TYR A 63 8.21 -7.66 -3.66
C TYR A 63 7.49 -7.31 -2.36
N PHE A 64 6.72 -6.21 -2.37
CA PHE A 64 5.72 -5.90 -1.35
C PHE A 64 4.33 -5.90 -2.00
N GLU A 65 3.30 -6.08 -1.20
CA GLU A 65 1.90 -6.01 -1.62
C GLU A 65 1.25 -4.75 -1.05
N ASP A 66 0.83 -3.82 -1.91
CA ASP A 66 -0.05 -2.71 -1.51
C ASP A 66 -1.50 -3.20 -1.46
N ARG A 67 -2.08 -3.23 -0.26
CA ARG A 67 -3.42 -3.80 0.00
C ARG A 67 -4.50 -2.73 0.13
N ARG A 68 -4.12 -1.48 -0.09
CA ARG A 68 -5.01 -0.31 -0.02
C ARG A 68 -5.85 -0.08 -1.28
N PRO A 69 -5.48 -0.48 -2.51
CA PRO A 69 -6.37 -0.33 -3.66
C PRO A 69 -7.70 -1.07 -3.46
N ALA A 70 -8.81 -0.43 -3.80
CA ALA A 70 -10.13 -1.04 -3.83
C ALA A 70 -10.34 -1.87 -5.10
N ALA A 71 -11.39 -2.69 -5.12
CA ALA A 71 -11.69 -3.54 -6.27
C ALA A 71 -12.08 -2.75 -7.54
N ASN A 72 -12.54 -1.51 -7.38
CA ASN A 72 -12.95 -0.58 -8.43
C ASN A 72 -11.86 0.46 -8.80
N MET A 73 -10.63 0.28 -8.33
CA MET A 73 -9.52 1.18 -8.65
C MET A 73 -9.20 1.20 -10.15
N ASP A 74 -8.77 2.34 -10.69
CA ASP A 74 -8.20 2.40 -12.04
C ASP A 74 -6.75 1.88 -11.98
N PRO A 75 -6.43 0.76 -12.67
CA PRO A 75 -5.09 0.18 -12.62
C PRO A 75 -4.02 1.12 -13.19
N TYR A 76 -4.35 2.03 -14.11
CA TYR A 76 -3.38 2.96 -14.67
C TYR A 76 -3.00 4.05 -13.66
N GLU A 77 -3.98 4.63 -12.97
CA GLU A 77 -3.73 5.65 -11.95
C GLU A 77 -2.95 5.07 -10.75
N VAL A 78 -3.36 3.89 -10.28
CA VAL A 78 -2.68 3.22 -9.15
C VAL A 78 -1.25 2.86 -9.50
N CYS A 79 -1.00 2.23 -10.65
CA CYS A 79 0.35 1.87 -11.07
C CYS A 79 1.22 3.11 -11.27
N ALA A 80 0.71 4.16 -11.94
CA ALA A 80 1.45 5.39 -12.15
C ALA A 80 1.82 6.06 -10.81
N MET A 81 0.87 6.16 -9.87
CA MET A 81 1.11 6.75 -8.56
C MET A 81 2.14 5.97 -7.72
N ILE A 82 2.13 4.63 -7.79
CA ILE A 82 3.15 3.80 -7.13
C ILE A 82 4.53 4.03 -7.73
N VAL A 83 4.65 4.02 -9.07
CA VAL A 83 5.92 4.23 -9.76
C VAL A 83 6.46 5.62 -9.48
N GLU A 84 5.61 6.65 -9.57
CA GLU A 84 5.99 8.03 -9.29
C GLU A 84 6.51 8.18 -7.85
N THR A 85 5.78 7.69 -6.85
CA THR A 85 6.20 7.81 -5.45
C THR A 85 7.50 7.06 -5.16
N ILE A 86 7.76 5.93 -5.81
CA ILE A 86 8.90 5.07 -5.49
C ILE A 86 10.14 5.44 -6.31
N CYS A 87 9.96 5.62 -7.61
CA CYS A 87 11.02 5.79 -8.60
C CYS A 87 11.17 7.24 -9.07
N GLY A 88 10.21 8.11 -8.82
CA GLY A 88 10.31 9.54 -9.13
C GLY A 88 11.33 10.26 -8.24
N ASP A 89 11.74 11.43 -8.73
CA ASP A 89 12.80 12.27 -8.15
C ASP A 89 12.29 13.36 -7.18
N LEU A 90 10.98 13.40 -6.92
CA LEU A 90 10.33 14.37 -6.03
C LEU A 90 10.39 13.96 -4.54
#